data_AF-A0A519TCR7-F1
#
_entry.id   AF-A0A519TCR7-F1
#
_cell.length_a   1.000
_cell.length_b   1.000
_cell.length_c   1.000
_cell.angle_alpha   90.00
_cell.angle_beta   90.00
_cell.angle_gamma   90.00
#
_symmetry.space_group_name_H-M   'P 1'
#
loop_
_entity.id
_entity.type
_entity.pdbx_description
1 polymer ?
#
loop_
_entity_poly.entity_id
_entity_poly.type
_entity_poly.pdbx_seq_one_letter_code
_entity_poly.pdbx_strand_id
1 'polypeptide(L)'
;MDGKFSKFRAVGDAATLRAEAIYLLGPGQAQGQYQLFWDGSRARAVFSEQARGFGREGTLDVLSKPLEAEVAAKKQALLKAENDQ
;
A
#
# COMPACT_ATOMS: atom_id res chain seq x y z
N MET A 1 -3.07 14.51 17.62
CA MET A 1 -3.04 13.61 16.44
C MET A 1 -4.12 12.57 16.65
N ASP A 2 -5.16 12.53 15.81
CA ASP A 2 -6.34 11.65 15.91
C ASP A 2 -6.07 10.13 15.85
N GLY A 3 -4.80 9.68 15.94
CA GLY A 3 -4.44 8.26 15.81
C GLY A 3 -4.71 7.66 14.43
N LYS A 4 -5.32 8.41 13.50
CA LYS A 4 -5.66 7.98 12.14
C LYS A 4 -4.46 8.17 11.22
N PHE A 5 -3.56 7.20 11.21
CA PHE A 5 -2.64 7.04 10.08
C PHE A 5 -3.47 6.62 8.87
N SER A 6 -3.64 7.51 7.91
CA SER A 6 -4.54 7.28 6.79
C SER A 6 -3.85 6.48 5.68
N LYS A 7 -2.84 7.08 5.05
CA LYS A 7 -2.08 6.49 3.96
C LYS A 7 -0.70 7.11 3.94
N PHE A 8 0.30 6.31 3.60
CA PHE A 8 1.64 6.79 3.30
C PHE A 8 2.09 6.25 1.95
N ARG A 9 2.78 7.08 1.19
CA ARG A 9 3.38 6.71 -0.09
C ARG A 9 4.79 7.24 -0.14
N ALA A 10 5.76 6.36 -0.34
CA ALA A 10 7.13 6.71 -0.66
C ALA A 10 7.45 6.29 -2.11
N VAL A 11 8.21 7.13 -2.81
CA VAL A 11 8.68 6.88 -4.18
C VAL A 11 10.16 7.21 -4.23
N GLY A 12 10.97 6.33 -4.81
CA GLY A 12 12.41 6.53 -4.87
C GLY A 12 13.13 5.43 -5.64
N ASP A 13 14.44 5.33 -5.44
CA ASP A 13 15.24 4.23 -5.97
C ASP A 13 14.71 2.88 -5.46
N ALA A 14 14.46 1.94 -6.38
CA ALA A 14 13.83 0.67 -6.06
C ALA A 14 14.66 -0.18 -5.09
N ALA A 15 15.99 -0.24 -5.28
CA ALA A 15 16.85 -1.09 -4.46
C ALA A 15 16.91 -0.58 -3.01
N THR A 16 17.08 0.73 -2.84
CA THR A 16 17.12 1.40 -1.54
C THR A 16 15.77 1.25 -0.84
N LEU A 17 14.67 1.61 -1.53
CA LEU A 17 13.34 1.57 -0.93
C LEU A 17 12.91 0.14 -0.55
N ARG A 18 13.30 -0.86 -1.36
CA ARG A 18 13.08 -2.27 -1.04
C ARG A 18 13.84 -2.69 0.21
N ALA A 19 15.11 -2.32 0.34
CA ALA A 19 15.92 -2.66 1.50
C ALA A 19 15.34 -2.04 2.78
N GLU A 20 14.93 -0.77 2.73
CA GLU A 20 14.29 -0.09 3.85
C GLU A 20 12.93 -0.71 4.21
N ALA A 21 12.10 -1.04 3.21
CA ALA A 21 10.82 -1.70 3.44
C ALA A 21 11.02 -3.07 4.12
N ILE A 22 12.01 -3.85 3.68
CA ILE A 22 12.34 -5.15 4.29
C ILE A 22 12.85 -4.97 5.72
N TYR A 23 13.67 -3.96 5.97
CA TYR A 23 14.18 -3.66 7.31
C TYR A 23 13.04 -3.28 8.29
N LEU A 24 12.08 -2.46 7.84
CA LEU A 24 10.99 -1.96 8.68
C LEU A 24 9.84 -2.96 8.85
N LEU A 25 9.51 -3.72 7.81
CA LEU A 25 8.30 -4.54 7.74
C LEU A 25 8.59 -6.05 7.70
N GLY A 26 9.87 -6.44 7.60
CA GLY A 26 10.29 -7.83 7.39
C GLY A 26 10.28 -8.23 5.91
N PRO A 27 10.51 -9.52 5.59
CA PRO A 27 10.74 -9.97 4.20
C PRO A 27 9.54 -9.80 3.25
N GLY A 28 8.32 -9.75 3.78
CA GLY A 28 7.09 -9.65 2.98
C GLY A 28 6.77 -10.91 2.19
N GLN A 29 5.62 -10.89 1.51
CA GLN A 29 5.17 -11.91 0.57
C GLN A 29 5.34 -11.41 -0.85
N ALA A 30 6.01 -12.16 -1.71
CA ALA A 30 6.12 -11.81 -3.11
C ALA A 30 4.77 -12.00 -3.84
N GLN A 31 4.24 -10.92 -4.43
CA GLN A 31 3.07 -10.96 -5.31
C GLN A 31 3.48 -10.66 -6.75
N GLY A 32 4.29 -11.55 -7.31
CA GLY A 32 4.88 -11.41 -8.65
C GLY A 32 6.34 -10.94 -8.62
N GLN A 33 6.89 -10.67 -9.80
CA GLN A 33 8.34 -10.47 -9.98
C GLN A 33 8.86 -9.16 -9.38
N TYR A 34 8.00 -8.13 -9.30
CA TYR A 34 8.38 -6.77 -8.92
C TYR A 34 7.50 -6.20 -7.81
N GLN A 35 6.85 -7.06 -7.02
CA GLN A 35 5.95 -6.61 -5.96
C GLN A 35 6.14 -7.41 -4.68
N LEU A 36 6.21 -6.70 -3.56
CA LEU A 36 6.17 -7.27 -2.22
C LEU A 36 4.94 -6.75 -1.49
N PHE A 37 4.35 -7.63 -0.69
CA PHE A 37 3.14 -7.39 0.05
C PHE A 37 3.33 -7.73 1.52
N TRP A 38 2.82 -6.88 2.41
CA TRP A 38 2.79 -7.13 3.84
C TRP A 38 1.35 -6.93 4.33
N ASP A 39 0.77 -7.94 4.96
CA ASP A 39 -0.48 -7.81 5.71
C ASP A 39 -0.19 -7.85 7.20
N GLY A 40 -0.12 -6.67 7.81
CA GLY A 40 -0.03 -6.52 9.26
C GLY A 40 -1.40 -6.45 9.92
N SER A 41 -1.43 -6.59 11.25
CA SER A 41 -2.66 -6.46 12.04
C SER A 41 -3.27 -5.06 12.00
N ARG A 42 -2.45 -4.02 11.79
CA ARG A 42 -2.87 -2.60 11.82
C ARG A 42 -2.83 -1.91 10.46
N ALA A 43 -1.98 -2.37 9.56
CA ALA A 43 -1.78 -1.78 8.25
C ALA A 43 -1.32 -2.85 7.26
N ARG A 44 -1.61 -2.60 5.98
CA ARG A 44 -0.99 -3.32 4.87
C ARG A 44 0.00 -2.42 4.16
N ALA A 45 1.05 -3.02 3.61
CA ALA A 45 2.00 -2.32 2.75
C ALA A 45 2.15 -3.07 1.43
N VAL A 46 2.35 -2.31 0.37
CA VAL A 46 2.62 -2.82 -0.97
C VAL A 46 3.82 -2.07 -1.51
N PHE A 47 4.84 -2.80 -1.88
CA PHE A 47 5.98 -2.27 -2.61
C PHE A 47 5.88 -2.75 -4.05
N SER A 48 6.04 -1.86 -5.02
CA SER A 48 6.12 -2.21 -6.44
C SER A 48 7.30 -1.51 -7.12
N GLU A 49 8.03 -2.25 -7.95
CA GLU A 49 9.09 -1.70 -8.81
C GLU A 49 8.56 -1.53 -10.23
N GLN A 50 8.90 -0.40 -10.86
CA GLN A 50 8.65 -0.15 -12.28
C GLN A 50 9.90 0.38 -12.96
N ALA A 51 10.12 -0.02 -14.21
CA ALA A 51 11.21 0.53 -15.02
C ALA A 51 10.88 1.99 -15.40
N ARG A 52 11.80 2.91 -15.13
CA ARG A 52 11.63 4.34 -15.44
C ARG A 52 12.94 4.96 -15.92
N GLY A 53 13.00 5.32 -17.20
CA GLY A 53 14.19 5.90 -17.83
C GLY A 53 15.43 5.01 -17.69
N PHE A 54 16.51 5.55 -17.12
CA PHE A 54 17.78 4.85 -16.88
C PHE A 54 17.82 4.00 -15.59
N GLY A 55 16.70 3.84 -14.87
CA GLY A 55 16.68 3.10 -13.60
C GLY A 55 15.35 2.41 -13.30
N ARG A 56 15.23 1.90 -12.06
CA ARG A 56 13.98 1.38 -11.51
C ARG A 56 13.48 2.28 -10.41
N GLU A 57 12.23 2.67 -10.51
CA GLU A 57 11.53 3.42 -9.49
C GLU A 57 10.74 2.43 -8.61
N GLY A 58 10.99 2.48 -7.31
CA GLY A 58 10.20 1.78 -6.31
C GLY A 58 9.10 2.70 -5.79
N THR A 59 7.92 2.12 -5.57
CA THR A 59 6.82 2.75 -4.84
C THR A 59 6.47 1.89 -3.64
N LEU A 60 6.40 2.48 -2.45
CA LEU A 60 5.90 1.82 -1.24
C LEU A 60 4.62 2.53 -0.79
N ASP A 61 3.48 1.86 -0.92
CA ASP A 61 2.18 2.31 -0.43
C ASP A 61 1.85 1.58 0.88
N VAL A 62 1.61 2.33 1.96
CA VAL A 62 1.15 1.80 3.25
C VAL A 62 -0.25 2.34 3.55
N LEU A 63 -1.18 1.45 3.84
CA LEU A 63 -2.58 1.76 4.13
C LEU A 63 -2.98 1.15 5.47
N SER A 64 -3.59 1.94 6.34
CA SER A 64 -4.11 1.41 7.61
C SER A 64 -5.40 0.63 7.39
N LYS A 65 -5.60 -0.44 8.18
CA LYS A 65 -6.84 -1.23 8.14
C LYS A 65 -8.10 -0.44 8.52
N PRO A 66 -8.05 0.49 9.50
CA PRO A 66 -9.18 1.39 9.76
C PRO A 66 -9.57 2.22 8.54
N LEU A 67 -8.60 2.82 7.83
CA LEU A 67 -8.92 3.58 6.62
C LEU A 67 -9.46 2.67 5.51
N GLU A 68 -8.90 1.46 5.36
CA GLU A 68 -9.42 0.48 4.40
C GLU A 68 -10.89 0.13 4.67
N ALA A 69 -11.25 -0.11 5.93
CA ALA A 69 -12.63 -0.37 6.34
C ALA A 69 -13.54 0.82 6.09
N GLU A 70 -13.09 2.05 6.38
CA GLU A 70 -13.85 3.28 6.09
C GLU A 70 -14.07 3.47 4.57
N VAL A 71 -13.06 3.20 3.75
CA VAL A 71 -13.16 3.28 2.28
C VAL A 71 -14.08 2.19 1.73
N ALA A 72 -13.99 0.96 2.25
CA ALA A 72 -14.88 -0.13 1.86
C ALA A 72 -16.34 0.16 2.23
N ALA A 73 -16.58 0.67 3.45
CA ALA A 73 -17.92 1.07 3.89
C ALA A 73 -18.50 2.20 3.03
N LYS A 74 -17.68 3.21 2.67
CA LYS A 74 -18.10 4.28 1.75
C LYS A 74 -18.43 3.75 0.36
N LYS A 75 -17.61 2.86 -0.21
CA LYS A 75 -17.89 2.22 -1.50
C LYS A 75 -19.17 1.39 -1.47
N GLN A 76 -19.40 0.64 -0.40
CA GLN A 76 -20.63 -0.15 -0.26
C GLN A 76 -21.88 0.74 -0.11
N ALA A 77 -21.76 1.88 0.56
CA ALA A 77 -22.85 2.85 0.66
C ALA A 77 -23.16 3.51 -0.70
N LEU A 78 -22.13 3.85 -1.49
CA LEU A 78 -22.29 4.37 -2.85
C LEU A 78 -22.96 3.34 -3.78
N LEU A 79 -22.48 2.09 -3.77
CA LEU A 79 -23.05 1.02 -4.58
C LEU A 79 -24.52 0.72 -4.25
N LYS A 80 -24.91 0.83 -2.97
CA LYS A 80 -26.32 0.72 -2.58
C LYS A 80 -27.15 1.90 -3.08
N ALA A 81 -26.63 3.12 -2.97
CA ALA A 81 -27.33 4.31 -3.44
C ALA A 81 -27.52 4.32 -4.96
N GLU A 82 -26.57 3.78 -5.73
CA GLU A 82 -26.70 3.64 -7.19
C GLU A 82 -27.65 2.50 -7.63
N ASN A 83 -27.90 1.50 -6.78
CA ASN A 83 -28.80 0.37 -7.08
C ASN A 83 -30.27 0.62 -6.72
N ASP A 84 -30.57 1.74 -6.05
CA ASP A 84 -31.92 2.18 -5.65
C ASP A 84 -32.53 3.19 -6.66
N GLN A 85 -31.89 3.41 -7.82
CA GLN A 85 -32.42 4.18 -8.96
C GLN A 85 -33.01 3.25 -10.04
#